data_AF-A0A0U5CF27-F1
#
_entry.id   AF-A0A0U5CF27-F1
#
_cell.length_a   1.000
_cell.length_b   1.000
_cell.length_c   1.000
_cell.angle_alpha   90.00
_cell.angle_beta   90.00
_cell.angle_gamma   90.00
#
_symmetry.space_group_name_H-M   'P 1'
#
loop_
_entity.id
_entity.type
_entity.pdbx_description
1 polymer ?
#
loop_
_entity_poly.entity_id
_entity_poly.type
_entity_poly.pdbx_seq_one_letter_code
_entity_poly.pdbx_strand_id
1 'polypeptide(L)'
;MTTPTSGRLQYIQRPPSSAQRRNPVIAARTTSSSFHLHRTAGHFDNQFRLLREDMLYEMREEFQVACGKREKARAVTMLQKLSLMEVFFATGRRQHPCGMAISCLAGLEALMKLDPDGRKDFLKREKSYLRHQAFGCLLLDQEIVSFATVDRQVDFLLMDPPQIVLRVIGEEAVKKTLLYFKLYDDIHFLFVDAPVFACEPILRCLQEKVELPLAKELLEHLLGTTVALSHINPSSVLEDIHDQETSLQDILGAKKPITLDPSQRESMLCGLTKRVSLIQGPPGMLVKL
;
A
#
# COMPACT_ATOMS: atom_id res chain seq x y z
N MET A 1 35.16 11.19 63.79
CA MET A 1 34.78 9.81 64.14
C MET A 1 33.45 9.54 63.47
N THR A 2 33.23 8.69 62.48
CA THR A 2 34.00 7.64 61.80
C THR A 2 33.26 7.40 60.48
N THR A 3 33.97 7.36 59.35
CA THR A 3 33.51 6.71 58.11
C THR A 3 33.48 5.19 58.29
N PRO A 4 32.70 4.47 57.47
CA PRO A 4 33.33 3.63 56.43
C PRO A 4 32.58 3.67 55.08
N THR A 5 33.27 3.80 53.94
CA THR A 5 33.87 2.74 53.08
C THR A 5 32.83 1.91 52.32
N SER A 6 32.55 2.24 51.06
CA SER A 6 33.02 1.56 49.82
C SER A 6 32.36 0.21 49.53
N GLY A 7 31.61 0.16 48.42
CA GLY A 7 31.06 -1.05 47.81
C GLY A 7 30.85 -0.84 46.32
N ARG A 8 31.95 -0.93 45.57
CA ARG A 8 32.00 -1.10 44.10
C ARG A 8 31.52 -2.51 43.73
N LEU A 9 31.26 -2.75 42.44
CA LEU A 9 30.91 -4.00 41.70
C LEU A 9 29.46 -3.90 41.17
N GLN A 10 29.11 -4.20 39.92
CA GLN A 10 29.84 -4.73 38.78
C GLN A 10 29.04 -4.47 37.49
N TYR A 11 29.80 -4.30 36.41
CA TYR A 11 29.42 -4.38 35.00
C TYR A 11 28.32 -5.40 34.69
N ILE A 12 27.29 -4.99 33.94
CA ILE A 12 26.49 -5.89 33.10
C ILE A 12 26.78 -5.57 31.63
N GLN A 13 27.77 -6.31 31.15
CA GLN A 13 27.96 -6.93 29.85
C GLN A 13 27.16 -6.40 28.65
N ARG A 14 27.90 -5.75 27.74
CA ARG A 14 27.62 -5.75 26.30
C ARG A 14 27.92 -7.15 25.74
N PRO A 15 27.12 -7.70 24.80
CA PRO A 15 27.55 -8.86 24.03
C PRO A 15 28.66 -8.43 23.03
N PRO A 16 29.61 -9.33 22.72
CA PRO A 16 30.84 -8.98 22.05
C PRO A 16 30.67 -8.81 20.54
N SER A 17 31.27 -7.75 20.00
CA SER A 17 31.74 -7.72 18.63
C SER A 17 33.15 -8.33 18.59
N SER A 18 33.33 -9.35 17.74
CA SER A 18 34.50 -9.54 16.85
C SER A 18 34.68 -11.01 16.47
N ALA A 19 34.52 -11.30 15.19
CA ALA A 19 35.45 -12.16 14.46
C ALA A 19 35.28 -11.92 12.97
N GLN A 20 36.30 -11.25 12.44
CA GLN A 20 36.53 -10.92 11.05
C GLN A 20 36.88 -12.17 10.22
N ARG A 21 36.62 -12.03 8.91
CA ARG A 21 37.31 -12.67 7.78
C ARG A 21 37.02 -14.16 7.53
N ARG A 22 36.28 -14.41 6.45
CA ARG A 22 36.79 -14.93 5.15
C ARG A 22 35.58 -15.21 4.27
N ASN A 23 35.34 -14.40 3.25
CA ASN A 23 34.60 -14.89 2.08
C ASN A 23 35.64 -15.53 1.17
N PRO A 24 35.70 -16.87 1.07
CA PRO A 24 36.55 -17.48 0.09
C PRO A 24 35.88 -17.25 -1.28
N VAL A 25 36.67 -16.74 -2.22
CA VAL A 25 36.39 -16.93 -3.64
C VAL A 25 36.36 -18.45 -3.86
N ILE A 26 35.16 -19.03 -3.92
CA ILE A 26 34.95 -20.40 -4.37
C ILE A 26 34.05 -20.31 -5.58
N ALA A 27 34.70 -20.36 -6.74
CA ALA A 27 34.11 -20.89 -7.95
C ALA A 27 33.59 -22.30 -7.62
N ALA A 28 32.27 -22.45 -7.56
CA ALA A 28 31.63 -23.74 -7.64
C ALA A 28 30.44 -23.57 -8.58
N ARG A 29 30.41 -24.43 -9.60
CA ARG A 29 29.29 -24.62 -10.52
C ARG A 29 28.03 -24.91 -9.70
N THR A 30 27.30 -23.86 -9.33
CA THR A 30 25.97 -24.02 -8.74
C THR A 30 24.99 -24.25 -9.87
N THR A 31 24.35 -25.40 -9.84
CA THR A 31 23.24 -25.80 -10.72
C THR A 31 22.30 -24.62 -10.99
N SER A 32 22.00 -24.33 -12.26
CA SER A 32 21.22 -23.16 -12.71
C SER A 32 19.99 -22.86 -11.84
N SER A 33 19.26 -23.91 -11.43
CA SER A 33 18.12 -23.88 -10.50
C SER A 33 18.29 -22.99 -9.25
N SER A 34 19.42 -23.06 -8.56
CA SER A 34 19.61 -22.33 -7.29
C SER A 34 19.90 -20.84 -7.49
N PHE A 35 20.46 -20.47 -8.65
CA PHE A 35 20.71 -19.07 -9.01
C PHE A 35 19.41 -18.32 -9.34
N HIS A 36 18.46 -19.04 -9.96
CA HIS A 36 17.14 -18.53 -10.37
C HIS A 36 16.27 -18.13 -9.16
N LEU A 37 16.22 -18.98 -8.13
CA LEU A 37 15.45 -18.71 -6.92
C LEU A 37 16.00 -17.49 -6.15
N HIS A 38 17.33 -17.32 -6.14
CA HIS A 38 18.00 -16.21 -5.47
C HIS A 38 17.72 -14.85 -6.14
N ARG A 39 17.68 -14.79 -7.48
CA ARG A 39 17.37 -13.53 -8.20
C ARG A 39 15.91 -13.12 -8.05
N THR A 40 14.99 -14.08 -8.07
CA THR A 40 13.55 -13.82 -7.91
C THR A 40 13.22 -13.37 -6.49
N ALA A 41 13.72 -14.09 -5.48
CA ALA A 41 13.57 -13.70 -4.08
C ALA A 41 14.20 -12.33 -3.80
N GLY A 42 15.40 -12.08 -4.32
CA GLY A 42 16.05 -10.77 -4.23
C GLY A 42 15.28 -9.67 -4.94
N HIS A 43 14.62 -9.94 -6.06
CA HIS A 43 13.77 -8.96 -6.75
C HIS A 43 12.56 -8.58 -5.89
N PHE A 44 11.83 -9.56 -5.35
CA PHE A 44 10.68 -9.30 -4.48
C PHE A 44 11.07 -8.55 -3.20
N ASP A 45 12.16 -8.96 -2.53
CA ASP A 45 12.66 -8.26 -1.35
C ASP A 45 13.01 -6.80 -1.65
N ASN A 46 13.69 -6.54 -2.78
CA ASN A 46 14.01 -5.18 -3.20
C ASN A 46 12.76 -4.35 -3.50
N GLN A 47 11.78 -4.90 -4.24
CA GLN A 47 10.53 -4.20 -4.54
C GLN A 47 9.74 -3.89 -3.26
N PHE A 48 9.66 -4.86 -2.35
CA PHE A 48 9.02 -4.68 -1.05
C PHE A 48 9.72 -3.58 -0.24
N ARG A 49 11.06 -3.64 -0.15
CA ARG A 49 11.85 -2.69 0.62
C ARG A 49 11.72 -1.26 0.08
N LEU A 50 11.82 -1.08 -1.24
CA LEU A 50 11.73 0.24 -1.87
C LEU A 50 10.34 0.85 -1.66
N LEU A 51 9.28 0.12 -2.02
CA LEU A 51 7.91 0.62 -1.88
C LEU A 51 7.54 0.92 -0.42
N ARG A 52 8.00 0.07 0.51
CA ARG A 52 7.81 0.29 1.94
C ARG A 52 8.54 1.54 2.41
N GLU A 53 9.76 1.76 1.95
CA GLU A 53 10.57 2.90 2.37
C GLU A 53 10.00 4.22 1.83
N ASP A 54 9.53 4.24 0.59
CA ASP A 54 8.85 5.40 -0.01
C ASP A 54 7.61 5.78 0.80
N MET A 55 6.75 4.80 1.11
CA MET A 55 5.56 5.00 1.94
C MET A 55 5.93 5.53 3.34
N LEU A 56 6.93 4.93 4.00
CA LEU A 56 7.34 5.34 5.34
C LEU A 56 8.02 6.70 5.36
N TYR A 57 8.74 7.06 4.29
CA TYR A 57 9.36 8.37 4.15
C TYR A 57 8.29 9.47 4.20
N GLU A 58 7.24 9.34 3.38
CA GLU A 58 6.15 10.31 3.35
C GLU A 58 5.44 10.43 4.70
N MET A 59 5.13 9.29 5.34
CA MET A 59 4.53 9.27 6.69
C MET A 59 5.41 9.99 7.73
N ARG A 60 6.73 9.75 7.70
CA ARG A 60 7.67 10.39 8.64
C ARG A 60 7.78 11.89 8.41
N GLU A 61 7.75 12.35 7.17
CA GLU A 61 7.77 13.78 6.88
C GLU A 61 6.56 14.50 7.46
N GLU A 62 5.37 13.93 7.31
CA GLU A 62 4.15 14.54 7.86
C GLU A 62 4.12 14.53 9.38
N PHE A 63 4.58 13.44 9.98
CA PHE A 63 4.73 13.35 11.41
C PHE A 63 5.72 14.38 11.97
N GLN A 64 6.86 14.58 11.32
CA GLN A 64 7.84 15.59 11.73
C GLN A 64 7.29 17.02 11.65
N VAL A 65 6.47 17.31 10.64
CA VAL A 65 5.80 18.60 10.48
C VAL A 65 4.76 18.80 11.56
N ALA A 66 3.92 17.79 11.82
CA ALA A 66 2.92 17.83 12.88
C ALA A 66 3.53 18.07 14.26
N CYS A 67 4.73 17.51 14.52
CA CYS A 67 5.48 17.72 15.76
C CYS A 67 6.29 19.04 15.79
N GLY A 68 6.18 19.91 14.77
CA GLY A 68 6.93 21.18 14.70
C GLY A 68 8.44 21.03 14.47
N LYS A 69 8.91 19.84 14.08
CA LYS A 69 10.34 19.55 13.83
C LYS A 69 10.79 19.94 12.42
N ARG A 70 9.84 20.23 11.52
CA ARG A 70 10.08 20.71 10.16
C ARG A 70 8.98 21.68 9.75
N GLU A 71 9.37 22.77 9.08
CA GLU A 71 8.40 23.63 8.40
C GLU A 71 7.99 22.99 7.07
N LYS A 72 6.70 22.75 6.86
CA LYS A 72 6.12 22.52 5.52
C LYS A 72 5.28 23.73 5.13
N ALA A 73 5.21 23.99 3.82
CA ALA A 73 4.32 25.00 3.25
C ALA A 73 2.82 24.65 3.37
N ARG A 74 2.47 23.38 3.66
CA ARG A 74 1.09 22.90 3.74
C ARG A 74 0.69 22.65 5.20
N ALA A 75 -0.44 23.22 5.61
CA ALA A 75 -1.03 22.97 6.92
C ALA A 75 -1.43 21.50 7.06
N VAL A 76 -0.99 20.88 8.14
CA VAL A 76 -1.35 19.52 8.51
C VAL A 76 -2.76 19.54 9.12
N THR A 77 -3.65 18.67 8.65
CA THR A 77 -4.99 18.55 9.24
C THR A 77 -4.90 17.70 10.52
N MET A 78 -5.25 18.28 11.65
CA MET A 78 -5.23 17.63 12.95
C MET A 78 -6.55 17.86 13.67
N LEU A 79 -7.07 16.80 14.28
CA LEU A 79 -8.22 16.85 15.17
C LEU A 79 -7.72 16.82 16.62
N GLN A 80 -8.32 17.66 17.47
CA GLN A 80 -7.86 17.87 18.83
C GLN A 80 -9.02 17.77 19.82
N LYS A 81 -8.67 17.65 21.11
CA LYS A 81 -9.63 17.51 22.22
C LYS A 81 -10.58 16.35 21.95
N LEU A 82 -9.98 15.18 21.75
CA LEU A 82 -10.69 13.96 21.40
C LEU A 82 -11.13 13.22 22.66
N SER A 83 -12.41 12.83 22.71
CA SER A 83 -12.93 12.01 23.81
C SER A 83 -13.71 10.82 23.26
N LEU A 84 -13.42 9.63 23.78
CA LEU A 84 -14.11 8.40 23.40
C LEU A 84 -15.54 8.42 23.92
N MET A 85 -16.52 8.26 23.03
CA MET A 85 -17.94 8.25 23.36
C MET A 85 -18.50 6.82 23.39
N GLU A 86 -18.25 6.07 22.31
CA GLU A 86 -18.79 4.72 22.15
C GLU A 86 -17.84 3.83 21.35
N VAL A 87 -17.91 2.53 21.61
CA VAL A 87 -17.18 1.50 20.87
C VAL A 87 -18.20 0.54 20.26
N PHE A 88 -18.17 0.41 18.94
CA PHE A 88 -19.04 -0.48 18.19
C PHE A 88 -18.30 -1.75 17.80
N PHE A 89 -18.96 -2.88 18.03
CA PHE A 89 -18.53 -4.18 17.54
C PHE A 89 -19.53 -4.67 16.51
N ALA A 90 -19.05 -5.29 15.44
CA ALA A 90 -19.93 -5.94 14.49
C ALA A 90 -20.52 -7.20 15.12
N THR A 91 -21.79 -7.15 15.52
CA THR A 91 -22.55 -8.33 15.92
C THR A 91 -23.18 -8.96 14.67
N GLY A 92 -22.54 -9.97 14.08
CA GLY A 92 -23.11 -10.78 13.00
C GLY A 92 -22.12 -11.36 11.97
N ARG A 93 -22.65 -12.00 10.91
CA ARG A 93 -21.88 -12.66 9.82
C ARG A 93 -21.00 -11.71 8.98
N ARG A 94 -21.13 -10.39 9.14
CA ARG A 94 -20.24 -9.39 8.54
C ARG A 94 -19.20 -8.99 9.57
N GLN A 95 -17.96 -9.42 9.36
CA GLN A 95 -16.80 -8.97 10.14
C GLN A 95 -16.51 -7.50 9.78
N HIS A 96 -17.24 -6.55 10.34
CA HIS A 96 -16.75 -5.18 10.36
C HIS A 96 -15.77 -5.05 11.54
N PRO A 97 -14.55 -4.56 11.32
CA PRO A 97 -13.62 -4.31 12.41
C PRO A 97 -14.20 -3.27 13.37
N CYS A 98 -13.84 -3.39 14.65
CA CYS A 98 -14.23 -2.51 15.75
C CYS A 98 -14.13 -1.03 15.35
N GLY A 99 -15.20 -0.27 15.57
CA GLY A 99 -15.25 1.18 15.33
C GLY A 99 -15.36 1.96 16.64
N MET A 100 -14.69 3.10 16.74
CA MET A 100 -14.72 3.95 17.94
C MET A 100 -15.31 5.31 17.58
N ALA A 101 -16.48 5.65 18.12
CA ALA A 101 -17.03 7.01 18.03
C ALA A 101 -16.30 7.91 19.02
N ILE A 102 -15.72 8.98 18.48
CA ILE A 102 -14.87 9.91 19.21
C ILE A 102 -15.43 11.31 18.95
N SER A 103 -15.75 12.02 20.03
CA SER A 103 -16.14 13.43 19.94
C SER A 103 -14.91 14.29 19.66
N CYS A 104 -15.11 15.33 18.86
CA CYS A 104 -14.04 16.20 18.38
C CYS A 104 -14.45 17.66 18.59
N LEU A 105 -13.72 18.38 19.44
CA LEU A 105 -14.03 19.79 19.77
C LEU A 105 -13.20 20.80 18.98
N ALA A 106 -12.16 20.36 18.26
CA ALA A 106 -11.31 21.22 17.43
C ALA A 106 -10.74 20.45 16.22
N GLY A 107 -10.52 21.15 15.10
CA GLY A 107 -10.10 20.59 13.81
C GLY A 107 -11.25 20.34 12.82
N LEU A 108 -12.50 20.59 13.23
CA LEU A 108 -13.71 20.50 12.40
C LEU A 108 -14.45 21.84 12.29
N GLU A 109 -13.71 22.95 12.32
CA GLU A 109 -14.27 24.30 12.39
C GLU A 109 -15.18 24.62 11.18
N ALA A 110 -14.87 24.05 10.02
CA ALA A 110 -15.69 24.19 8.81
C ALA A 110 -17.11 23.62 9.00
N LEU A 111 -17.26 22.57 9.81
CA LEU A 111 -18.57 22.02 10.19
C LEU A 111 -19.17 22.77 11.38
N MET A 112 -18.38 23.03 12.42
CA MET A 112 -18.88 23.62 13.66
C MET A 112 -19.46 25.02 13.47
N LYS A 113 -18.96 25.79 12.51
CA LYS A 113 -19.45 27.15 12.16
C LYS A 113 -20.82 27.17 11.46
N LEU A 114 -21.27 26.03 10.93
CA LEU A 114 -22.54 25.93 10.22
C LEU A 114 -23.66 25.51 11.16
N ASP A 115 -24.88 25.95 10.84
CA ASP A 115 -26.13 25.48 11.44
C ASP A 115 -26.40 24.01 11.08
N PRO A 116 -27.27 23.28 11.81
CA PRO A 116 -27.48 21.85 11.59
C PRO A 116 -27.88 21.47 10.15
N ASP A 117 -28.74 22.27 9.51
CA ASP A 117 -29.17 22.02 8.13
C ASP A 117 -28.03 22.35 7.15
N GLY A 118 -27.33 23.47 7.36
CA GLY A 118 -26.12 23.83 6.63
C GLY A 118 -25.00 22.79 6.72
N ARG A 119 -24.78 22.16 7.89
CA ARG A 119 -23.82 21.06 8.09
C ARG A 119 -24.15 19.88 7.19
N LYS A 120 -25.43 19.50 7.12
CA LYS A 120 -25.89 18.35 6.33
C LYS A 120 -25.68 18.58 4.84
N ASP A 121 -25.98 19.78 4.35
CA ASP A 121 -25.81 20.11 2.95
C ASP A 121 -24.34 20.28 2.57
N PHE A 122 -23.51 20.83 3.46
CA PHE A 122 -22.06 20.86 3.31
C PHE A 122 -21.49 19.44 3.16
N LEU A 123 -21.86 18.51 4.05
CA LEU A 123 -21.38 17.12 4.00
C LEU A 123 -21.88 16.35 2.77
N LYS A 124 -23.03 16.72 2.18
CA LYS A 124 -23.50 16.13 0.92
C LYS A 124 -22.72 16.65 -0.28
N ARG A 125 -22.43 17.95 -0.32
CA ARG A 125 -21.70 18.62 -1.40
C ARG A 125 -20.23 18.22 -1.38
N GLU A 126 -19.60 18.31 -0.22
CA GLU A 126 -18.17 18.09 -0.04
C GLU A 126 -17.88 16.65 0.41
N LYS A 127 -17.97 15.71 -0.53
CA LYS A 127 -17.65 14.29 -0.28
C LYS A 127 -16.17 14.07 0.06
N SER A 128 -15.30 15.02 -0.28
CA SER A 128 -13.88 14.97 0.03
C SER A 128 -13.55 15.36 1.47
N TYR A 129 -14.48 16.01 2.17
CA TYR A 129 -14.31 16.35 3.57
C TYR A 129 -14.40 15.09 4.44
N LEU A 130 -13.34 14.80 5.20
CA LEU A 130 -13.17 13.57 5.98
C LEU A 130 -13.45 12.31 5.15
N ARG A 131 -12.68 12.12 4.06
CA ARG A 131 -12.83 10.96 3.16
C ARG A 131 -12.95 9.66 3.96
N HIS A 132 -13.89 8.80 3.57
CA HIS A 132 -13.95 7.44 4.11
C HIS A 132 -12.63 6.71 3.79
N GLN A 133 -12.12 5.94 4.74
CA GLN A 133 -10.76 5.36 4.74
C GLN A 133 -9.61 6.36 4.71
N ALA A 134 -9.83 7.65 5.03
CA ALA A 134 -8.72 8.56 5.25
C ALA A 134 -7.82 8.01 6.36
N PHE A 135 -6.52 7.92 6.08
CA PHE A 135 -5.55 7.33 6.98
C PHE A 135 -4.97 8.39 7.92
N GLY A 136 -4.62 7.96 9.13
CA GLY A 136 -4.01 8.82 10.11
C GLY A 136 -3.51 8.07 11.33
N CYS A 137 -3.04 8.82 12.32
CA CYS A 137 -2.56 8.27 13.58
C CYS A 137 -3.07 9.07 14.78
N LEU A 138 -3.34 8.35 15.87
CA LEU A 138 -3.60 8.93 17.18
C LEU A 138 -2.27 9.24 17.86
N LEU A 139 -2.18 10.44 18.42
CA LEU A 139 -1.00 11.00 19.05
C LEU A 139 -1.31 11.39 20.47
N LEU A 140 -0.34 11.14 21.35
CA LEU A 140 -0.24 11.78 22.66
C LEU A 140 1.12 12.48 22.67
N ASP A 141 1.12 13.80 22.82
CA ASP A 141 2.30 14.65 22.62
C ASP A 141 2.99 14.41 21.26
N GLN A 142 4.13 13.72 21.26
CA GLN A 142 4.95 13.38 20.10
C GLN A 142 5.10 11.87 19.93
N GLU A 143 4.21 11.08 20.52
CA GLU A 143 4.22 9.63 20.40
C GLU A 143 3.00 9.10 19.67
N ILE A 144 3.23 8.20 18.72
CA ILE A 144 2.16 7.49 18.02
C ILE A 144 1.58 6.45 18.96
N VAL A 145 0.30 6.63 19.30
CA VAL A 145 -0.47 5.67 20.07
C VAL A 145 -0.88 4.51 19.16
N SER A 146 -1.54 4.82 18.05
CA SER A 146 -2.05 3.84 17.08
C SER A 146 -2.32 4.46 15.72
N PHE A 147 -2.29 3.65 14.65
CA PHE A 147 -2.82 4.03 13.34
C PHE A 147 -4.30 3.72 13.22
N ALA A 148 -5.04 4.55 12.51
CA ALA A 148 -6.46 4.34 12.27
C ALA A 148 -6.90 4.87 10.90
N THR A 149 -8.04 4.37 10.43
CA THR A 149 -8.75 4.95 9.29
C THR A 149 -10.07 5.57 9.71
N VAL A 150 -10.49 6.62 9.01
CA VAL A 150 -11.78 7.27 9.23
C VAL A 150 -12.89 6.46 8.59
N ASP A 151 -13.88 6.07 9.39
CA ASP A 151 -15.15 5.59 8.91
C ASP A 151 -16.15 6.75 8.85
N ARG A 152 -16.30 7.33 7.66
CA ARG A 152 -17.17 8.49 7.46
C ARG A 152 -18.64 8.14 7.67
N GLN A 153 -19.20 8.54 8.80
CA GLN A 153 -20.62 8.41 9.12
C GLN A 153 -21.26 9.79 9.31
N VAL A 154 -22.18 10.15 8.42
CA VAL A 154 -22.77 11.50 8.38
C VAL A 154 -23.58 11.80 9.64
N ASP A 155 -24.30 10.82 10.18
CA ASP A 155 -25.16 11.02 11.34
C ASP A 155 -24.36 11.39 12.60
N PHE A 156 -23.18 10.79 12.79
CA PHE A 156 -22.26 11.13 13.87
C PHE A 156 -21.60 12.50 13.67
N LEU A 157 -21.27 12.87 12.43
CA LEU A 157 -20.71 14.19 12.12
C LEU A 157 -21.70 15.34 12.30
N LEU A 158 -23.01 15.05 12.31
CA LEU A 158 -24.07 16.04 12.55
C LEU A 158 -24.36 16.28 14.04
N MET A 159 -23.81 15.46 14.93
CA MET A 159 -23.96 15.64 16.38
C MET A 159 -23.29 16.94 16.86
N ASP A 160 -23.65 17.38 18.07
CA ASP A 160 -23.06 18.53 18.74
C ASP A 160 -22.57 18.12 20.14
N PRO A 161 -21.25 17.98 20.37
CA PRO A 161 -20.15 18.16 19.40
C PRO A 161 -20.10 17.06 18.31
N PRO A 162 -19.49 17.34 17.15
CA PRO A 162 -19.40 16.38 16.06
C PRO A 162 -18.55 15.17 16.47
N GLN A 163 -18.98 13.98 16.05
CA GLN A 163 -18.30 12.73 16.31
C GLN A 163 -17.73 12.13 15.02
N ILE A 164 -16.49 11.67 15.10
CA ILE A 164 -15.82 10.89 14.06
C ILE A 164 -15.80 9.43 14.47
N VAL A 165 -15.90 8.51 13.51
CA VAL A 165 -15.69 7.09 13.78
C VAL A 165 -14.30 6.70 13.28
N LEU A 166 -13.44 6.23 14.17
CA LEU A 166 -12.11 5.74 13.85
C LEU A 166 -12.06 4.21 13.93
N ARG A 167 -11.36 3.60 12.98
CA ARG A 167 -11.06 2.17 12.95
C ARG A 167 -9.58 1.97 13.19
N VAL A 168 -9.22 1.57 14.40
CA VAL A 168 -7.84 1.33 14.79
C VAL A 168 -7.31 0.05 14.13
N ILE A 169 -6.09 0.12 13.60
CA ILE A 169 -5.45 -0.99 12.89
C ILE A 169 -4.62 -1.81 13.89
N GLY A 170 -5.01 -3.06 14.10
CA GLY A 170 -4.31 -4.04 14.95
C GLY A 170 -4.95 -4.21 16.33
N GLU A 171 -5.05 -5.46 16.80
CA GLU A 171 -5.74 -5.80 18.06
C GLU A 171 -5.06 -5.18 19.30
N GLU A 172 -3.74 -5.30 19.41
CA GLU A 172 -2.99 -4.70 20.51
C GLU A 172 -3.06 -3.16 20.49
N ALA A 173 -3.14 -2.57 19.30
CA ALA A 173 -3.34 -1.14 19.15
C ALA A 173 -4.72 -0.69 19.67
N VAL A 174 -5.79 -1.47 19.42
CA VAL A 174 -7.12 -1.18 19.97
C VAL A 174 -7.09 -1.14 21.50
N LYS A 175 -6.48 -2.15 22.15
CA LYS A 175 -6.36 -2.22 23.62
C LYS A 175 -5.61 -1.00 24.17
N LYS A 176 -4.47 -0.67 23.54
CA LYS A 176 -3.67 0.52 23.90
C LYS A 176 -4.47 1.81 23.74
N THR A 177 -5.17 1.98 22.63
CA THR A 177 -5.96 3.18 22.36
C THR A 177 -7.10 3.38 23.36
N LEU A 178 -7.83 2.31 23.70
CA LEU A 178 -8.87 2.37 24.73
C LEU A 178 -8.32 2.75 26.10
N LEU A 179 -7.16 2.18 26.48
CA LEU A 179 -6.48 2.54 27.72
C LEU A 179 -6.07 4.01 27.72
N TYR A 180 -5.53 4.52 26.60
CA TYR A 180 -5.08 5.90 26.51
C TYR A 180 -6.25 6.88 26.61
N PHE A 181 -7.37 6.65 25.92
CA PHE A 181 -8.56 7.49 26.06
C PHE A 181 -9.16 7.47 27.48
N LYS A 182 -8.86 6.45 28.28
CA LYS A 182 -9.28 6.39 29.69
C LYS A 182 -8.33 7.16 30.62
N LEU A 183 -7.06 7.31 30.24
CA LEU A 183 -6.01 7.88 31.08
C LEU A 183 -5.70 9.34 30.75
N TYR A 184 -5.94 9.77 29.51
CA TYR A 184 -5.49 11.05 28.97
C TYR A 184 -6.62 11.73 28.19
N ASP A 185 -6.70 13.05 28.36
CA ASP A 185 -7.65 13.91 27.63
C ASP A 185 -7.01 14.65 26.45
N ASP A 186 -5.68 14.60 26.32
CA ASP A 186 -4.90 15.36 25.33
C ASP A 186 -4.49 14.52 24.10
N ILE A 187 -5.43 13.70 23.64
CA ILE A 187 -5.23 12.84 22.47
C ILE A 187 -5.61 13.60 21.20
N HIS A 188 -4.75 13.49 20.20
CA HIS A 188 -4.89 14.15 18.90
C HIS A 188 -5.00 13.11 17.79
N PHE A 189 -5.68 13.44 16.70
CA PHE A 189 -5.67 12.61 15.48
C PHE A 189 -5.06 13.40 14.34
N LEU A 190 -3.95 12.89 13.82
CA LEU A 190 -3.22 13.45 12.70
C LEU A 190 -3.63 12.73 11.42
N PHE A 191 -4.15 13.47 10.43
CA PHE A 191 -4.32 12.94 9.08
C PHE A 191 -2.96 12.79 8.40
N VAL A 192 -2.80 11.65 7.73
CA VAL A 192 -1.58 11.32 7.00
C VAL A 192 -1.94 11.12 5.52
N ASP A 193 -1.43 11.99 4.65
CA ASP A 193 -1.67 12.02 3.19
C ASP A 193 -0.64 11.15 2.44
N ALA A 194 -0.13 10.10 3.10
CA ALA A 194 0.66 9.06 2.46
C ALA A 194 -0.27 8.10 1.68
N PRO A 195 0.16 7.58 0.51
CA PRO A 195 -0.63 6.68 -0.34
C PRO A 195 -0.66 5.25 0.22
N VAL A 196 -0.91 5.10 1.53
CA VAL A 196 -0.98 3.81 2.23
C VAL A 196 -1.94 2.87 1.54
N PHE A 197 -3.10 3.37 1.08
CA PHE A 197 -4.07 2.58 0.34
C PHE A 197 -3.55 2.03 -1.00
N ALA A 198 -2.65 2.75 -1.68
CA ALA A 198 -2.05 2.26 -2.93
C ALA A 198 -0.87 1.31 -2.67
N CYS A 199 -0.08 1.58 -1.63
CA CYS A 199 1.10 0.80 -1.29
C CYS A 199 0.76 -0.52 -0.60
N GLU A 200 -0.17 -0.52 0.37
CA GLU A 200 -0.46 -1.66 1.24
C GLU A 200 -0.90 -2.93 0.49
N PRO A 201 -1.81 -2.87 -0.49
CA PRO A 201 -2.22 -4.05 -1.24
C PRO A 201 -1.05 -4.65 -2.03
N ILE A 202 -0.17 -3.80 -2.56
CA ILE A 202 1.02 -4.23 -3.33
C ILE A 202 2.03 -4.87 -2.38
N LEU A 203 2.30 -4.26 -1.22
CA LEU A 203 3.19 -4.80 -0.21
C LEU A 203 2.72 -6.17 0.29
N ARG A 204 1.41 -6.36 0.53
CA ARG A 204 0.84 -7.66 0.89
C ARG A 204 1.06 -8.69 -0.21
N CYS A 205 0.75 -8.33 -1.46
CA CYS A 205 0.99 -9.21 -2.60
C CYS A 205 2.48 -9.62 -2.71
N LEU A 206 3.40 -8.69 -2.47
CA LEU A 206 4.85 -8.97 -2.51
C LEU A 206 5.30 -9.88 -1.37
N GLN A 207 4.68 -9.80 -0.19
CA GLN A 207 4.97 -10.68 0.95
C GLN A 207 4.49 -12.11 0.75
N GLU A 208 3.31 -12.27 0.13
CA GLU A 208 2.68 -13.58 -0.06
C GLU A 208 3.23 -14.32 -1.29
N LYS A 209 3.77 -13.59 -2.27
CA LYS A 209 4.27 -14.18 -3.52
C LYS A 209 5.55 -14.98 -3.30
N VAL A 210 5.48 -16.27 -3.63
CA VAL A 210 6.62 -17.19 -3.60
C VAL A 210 7.32 -17.27 -4.97
N GLU A 211 6.57 -17.05 -6.05
CA GLU A 211 7.06 -17.20 -7.42
C GLU A 211 6.67 -16.00 -8.28
N LEU A 212 7.57 -15.61 -9.20
CA LEU A 212 7.29 -14.62 -10.22
C LEU A 212 6.97 -15.35 -11.54
N PRO A 213 5.73 -15.27 -12.04
CA PRO A 213 5.41 -15.76 -13.37
C PRO A 213 6.33 -15.11 -14.40
N LEU A 214 6.83 -15.90 -15.34
CA LEU A 214 7.72 -15.44 -16.40
C LEU A 214 9.07 -14.89 -15.88
N ALA A 215 9.53 -15.30 -14.69
CA ALA A 215 10.82 -14.86 -14.12
C ALA A 215 12.00 -15.04 -15.09
N LYS A 216 12.03 -16.15 -15.84
CA LYS A 216 13.08 -16.44 -16.83
C LYS A 216 13.09 -15.40 -17.95
N GLU A 217 11.90 -15.04 -18.42
CA GLU A 217 11.73 -14.08 -19.51
C GLU A 217 11.85 -12.63 -19.04
N LEU A 218 11.57 -12.32 -17.78
CA LEU A 218 11.54 -10.95 -17.26
C LEU A 218 12.80 -10.52 -16.50
N LEU A 219 13.39 -11.41 -15.70
CA LEU A 219 14.55 -11.10 -14.86
C LEU A 219 15.87 -11.65 -15.43
N GLU A 220 15.78 -12.64 -16.32
CA GLU A 220 16.93 -13.40 -16.80
C GLU A 220 17.10 -13.32 -18.31
N HIS A 221 16.30 -12.49 -18.98
CA HIS A 221 16.45 -12.27 -20.40
C HIS A 221 17.83 -11.67 -20.70
N LEU A 222 18.58 -12.40 -21.51
CA LEU A 222 19.86 -11.94 -22.05
C LEU A 222 19.60 -11.37 -23.44
N LEU A 223 20.16 -10.19 -23.71
CA LEU A 223 20.13 -9.58 -25.04
C LEU A 223 20.57 -10.60 -26.10
N GLY A 224 19.74 -10.79 -27.12
CA GLY A 224 19.97 -11.73 -28.21
C GLY A 224 19.45 -13.15 -27.99
N THR A 225 18.84 -13.46 -26.84
CA THR A 225 18.18 -14.76 -26.62
C THR A 225 16.76 -14.79 -27.19
N THR A 226 16.38 -15.90 -27.82
CA THR A 226 15.01 -16.11 -28.33
C THR A 226 14.06 -16.37 -27.17
N VAL A 227 12.93 -15.65 -27.13
CA VAL A 227 11.88 -15.88 -26.12
C VAL A 227 11.25 -17.25 -26.32
N ALA A 228 11.01 -17.97 -25.21
CA ALA A 228 10.38 -19.28 -25.24
C ALA A 228 8.96 -19.23 -25.85
N LEU A 229 8.58 -20.31 -26.53
CA LEU A 229 7.23 -20.49 -27.06
C LEU A 229 6.22 -20.74 -25.93
N SER A 230 5.00 -20.25 -26.13
CA SER A 230 3.85 -20.49 -25.27
C SER A 230 3.53 -21.99 -25.21
N HIS A 231 3.13 -22.46 -24.03
CA HIS A 231 2.60 -23.82 -23.86
C HIS A 231 1.22 -23.98 -24.49
N ILE A 232 0.49 -22.87 -24.67
CA ILE A 232 -0.80 -22.82 -25.34
C ILE A 232 -0.52 -22.35 -26.77
N ASN A 233 -0.67 -23.27 -27.72
CA ASN A 233 -0.41 -23.03 -29.13
C ASN A 233 -1.62 -23.49 -29.96
N PRO A 234 -2.57 -22.59 -30.28
CA PRO A 234 -3.73 -22.93 -31.10
C PRO A 234 -3.34 -22.98 -32.57
N SER A 235 -2.75 -24.11 -33.00
CA SER A 235 -2.15 -24.26 -34.33
C SER A 235 -3.10 -23.93 -35.48
N SER A 236 -4.37 -24.36 -35.41
CA SER A 236 -5.37 -24.05 -36.45
C SER A 236 -5.62 -22.56 -36.60
N VAL A 237 -5.77 -21.84 -35.48
CA VAL A 237 -6.00 -20.40 -35.48
C VAL A 237 -4.75 -19.65 -35.97
N LEU A 238 -3.56 -20.13 -35.65
CA LEU A 238 -2.32 -19.50 -36.13
C LEU A 238 -2.14 -19.67 -37.64
N GLU A 239 -2.48 -20.83 -38.18
CA GLU A 239 -2.46 -21.09 -39.63
C GLU A 239 -3.47 -20.18 -40.35
N ASP A 240 -4.69 -20.08 -39.82
CA ASP A 240 -5.73 -19.19 -40.35
C ASP A 240 -5.33 -17.70 -40.28
N ILE A 241 -4.64 -17.27 -39.23
CA ILE A 241 -4.12 -15.90 -39.11
C ILE A 241 -2.90 -15.68 -40.02
N HIS A 242 -2.12 -16.72 -40.29
CA HIS A 242 -0.99 -16.63 -41.22
C HIS A 242 -1.45 -16.48 -42.66
N ASP A 243 -2.59 -17.09 -43.01
CA ASP A 243 -3.24 -16.93 -44.30
C ASP A 243 -3.77 -15.49 -44.47
N GLN A 244 -3.36 -14.83 -45.55
CA GLN A 244 -3.78 -13.46 -45.85
C GLN A 244 -5.19 -13.39 -46.42
N GLU A 245 -5.71 -14.51 -46.94
CA GLU A 245 -7.05 -14.59 -47.54
C GLU A 245 -8.16 -14.75 -46.50
N THR A 246 -7.82 -15.27 -45.31
CA THR A 246 -8.80 -15.50 -44.24
C THR A 246 -9.05 -14.22 -43.43
N SER A 247 -10.31 -13.79 -43.35
CA SER A 247 -10.71 -12.64 -42.56
C SER A 247 -10.70 -12.99 -41.07
N LEU A 248 -10.05 -12.16 -40.25
CA LEU A 248 -10.09 -12.28 -38.78
C LEU A 248 -11.50 -12.18 -38.21
N GLN A 249 -12.43 -11.58 -38.96
CA GLN A 249 -13.83 -11.55 -38.60
C GLN A 249 -14.41 -12.97 -38.48
N ASP A 250 -14.08 -13.83 -39.43
CA ASP A 250 -14.63 -15.18 -39.51
C ASP A 250 -13.97 -16.09 -38.47
N ILE A 251 -12.66 -15.91 -38.24
CA ILE A 251 -11.90 -16.62 -37.20
C ILE A 251 -12.44 -16.30 -35.80
N LEU A 252 -12.72 -15.03 -35.51
CA LEU A 252 -13.12 -14.56 -34.18
C LEU A 252 -14.64 -14.48 -33.99
N GLY A 253 -15.43 -14.73 -35.03
CA GLY A 253 -16.89 -14.55 -35.01
C GLY A 253 -17.31 -13.09 -34.75
N ALA A 254 -16.52 -12.12 -35.22
CA ALA A 254 -16.76 -10.72 -34.94
C ALA A 254 -17.93 -10.16 -35.77
N LYS A 255 -18.68 -9.21 -35.18
CA LYS A 255 -19.80 -8.53 -35.87
C LYS A 255 -19.35 -7.51 -36.91
N LYS A 256 -18.10 -7.06 -36.82
CA LYS A 256 -17.50 -6.08 -37.73
C LYS A 256 -16.24 -6.67 -38.37
N PRO A 257 -15.89 -6.24 -39.59
CA PRO A 257 -14.65 -6.64 -40.23
C PRO A 257 -13.45 -6.15 -39.42
N ILE A 258 -12.49 -7.05 -39.18
CA ILE A 258 -11.23 -6.74 -38.51
C ILE A 258 -10.12 -6.88 -39.55
N THR A 259 -9.57 -5.75 -40.00
CA THR A 259 -8.44 -5.70 -40.93
C THR A 259 -7.18 -5.32 -40.17
N LEU A 260 -6.21 -6.21 -40.12
CA LEU A 260 -4.90 -5.91 -39.54
C LEU A 260 -3.90 -5.56 -40.64
N ASP A 261 -3.12 -4.52 -40.42
CA ASP A 261 -1.93 -4.28 -41.22
C ASP A 261 -0.86 -5.37 -40.96
N PRO A 262 0.18 -5.48 -41.81
CA PRO A 262 1.21 -6.51 -41.67
C PRO A 262 1.89 -6.51 -40.29
N SER A 263 2.17 -5.33 -39.72
CA SER A 263 2.84 -5.20 -38.43
C SER A 263 1.94 -5.62 -37.27
N GLN A 264 0.64 -5.34 -37.36
CA GLN A 264 -0.37 -5.78 -36.40
C GLN A 264 -0.58 -7.29 -36.46
N ARG A 265 -0.60 -7.88 -37.67
CA ARG A 265 -0.71 -9.34 -37.86
C ARG A 265 0.50 -10.07 -37.29
N GLU A 266 1.71 -9.59 -37.58
CA GLU A 266 2.94 -10.14 -37.01
C GLU A 266 2.98 -10.02 -35.48
N SER A 267 2.54 -8.87 -34.95
CA SER A 267 2.41 -8.65 -33.51
C SER A 267 1.42 -9.63 -32.85
N MET A 268 0.29 -9.90 -33.51
CA MET A 268 -0.71 -10.87 -33.06
C MET A 268 -0.15 -12.30 -33.07
N LEU A 269 0.49 -12.72 -34.16
CA LEU A 269 1.14 -14.03 -34.26
C LEU A 269 2.23 -14.19 -33.18
N CYS A 270 3.06 -13.17 -32.97
CA CYS A 270 4.05 -13.16 -31.89
C CYS A 270 3.41 -13.26 -30.50
N GLY A 271 2.31 -12.55 -30.24
CA GLY A 271 1.60 -12.58 -28.96
C GLY A 271 0.91 -13.90 -28.66
N LEU A 272 0.45 -14.62 -29.69
CA LEU A 272 -0.17 -15.94 -29.54
C LEU A 272 0.85 -17.08 -29.43
N THR A 273 2.06 -16.90 -29.97
CA THR A 273 3.08 -17.97 -30.03
C THR A 273 4.14 -17.89 -28.94
N LYS A 274 4.50 -16.69 -28.46
CA LYS A 274 5.59 -16.50 -27.49
C LYS A 274 5.04 -16.40 -26.06
N ARG A 275 5.82 -16.81 -25.06
CA ARG A 275 5.45 -16.65 -23.64
C ARG A 275 5.40 -15.19 -23.19
N VAL A 276 6.22 -14.35 -23.82
CA VAL A 276 6.24 -12.90 -23.63
C VAL A 276 6.44 -12.25 -25.01
N SER A 277 5.64 -11.23 -25.30
CA SER A 277 5.77 -10.42 -26.52
C SER A 277 5.67 -8.95 -26.16
N LEU A 278 6.56 -8.14 -26.73
CA LEU A 278 6.48 -6.67 -26.64
C LEU A 278 5.82 -6.15 -27.91
N ILE A 279 4.64 -5.55 -27.78
CA ILE A 279 3.93 -4.90 -28.87
C ILE A 279 3.99 -3.39 -28.61
N GLN A 280 4.65 -2.65 -29.50
CA GLN A 280 4.79 -1.20 -29.39
C GLN A 280 3.98 -0.53 -30.49
N GLY A 281 3.12 0.41 -30.10
CA GLY A 281 2.38 1.24 -31.04
C GLY A 281 2.64 2.72 -30.80
N PRO A 282 2.92 3.52 -31.85
CA PRO A 282 2.97 4.97 -31.71
C PRO A 282 1.58 5.51 -31.30
N PRO A 283 1.54 6.70 -30.67
CA PRO A 283 0.28 7.34 -30.31
C PRO A 283 -0.58 7.54 -31.57
N GLY A 284 -1.81 7.04 -31.55
CA GLY A 284 -2.74 7.17 -32.69
C GLY A 284 -2.91 5.91 -33.56
N MET A 285 -2.29 4.77 -33.20
CA MET A 285 -2.74 3.46 -33.69
C MET A 285 -4.13 3.14 -33.11
N LEU A 286 -5.15 3.72 -33.72
CA LEU A 286 -6.56 3.40 -33.45
C LEU A 286 -6.82 1.95 -33.84
N VAL A 287 -6.88 1.07 -32.84
CA VAL A 287 -7.63 -0.18 -32.97
C VAL A 287 -9.11 0.23 -33.05
N LYS A 288 -9.61 0.44 -34.27
CA LYS A 288 -11.05 0.61 -34.50
C LYS A 288 -11.71 -0.77 -34.36
N LEU A 289 -12.22 -1.06 -33.15
CA LEU A 289 -13.13 -2.17 -32.87
C LEU A 289 -14.58 -1.86 -33.34
#